data_AF-A0A5J4N356-F1
#
_entry.id   AF-A0A5J4N356-F1
#
_cell.length_a   1.000
_cell.length_b   1.000
_cell.length_c   1.000
_cell.angle_alpha   90.00
_cell.angle_beta   90.00
_cell.angle_gamma   90.00
#
_symmetry.space_group_name_H-M   'P 1'
#
loop_
_entity.id
_entity.type
_entity.pdbx_description
1 polymer ?
#
loop_
_entity_poly.entity_id
_entity_poly.type
_entity_poly.pdbx_seq_one_letter_code
_entity_poly.pdbx_strand_id
1 'polypeptide(L)'
;MVNLFVQLAFNYFVVSVWGWKPLIYLLSGTLLAMGVHPVAGHFISEHFVFDKQFETYSYYGILNMVTFNVGYHVEHHDFPYIPGSRLYL
;
A
#
# COMPACT_ATOMS: atom_id res chain seq x y z
N MET A 1 18.77 4.56 -2.51
CA MET A 1 19.41 4.65 -3.85
C MET A 1 19.50 3.31 -4.56
N VAL A 2 19.98 2.23 -3.92
CA VAL A 2 20.01 0.88 -4.55
C VAL A 2 18.63 0.44 -5.06
N ASN A 3 17.57 0.57 -4.25
CA ASN A 3 16.19 0.24 -4.68
C ASN A 3 15.79 0.98 -5.97
N LEU A 4 16.07 2.28 -6.08
CA LEU A 4 15.75 3.07 -7.26
C LEU A 4 16.42 2.50 -8.52
N PHE A 5 17.72 2.18 -8.44
CA PHE A 5 18.44 1.60 -9.58
C PHE A 5 17.89 0.22 -9.97
N VAL A 6 17.58 -0.63 -9.00
CA VAL A 6 17.00 -1.96 -9.26
C VAL A 6 15.65 -1.84 -9.98
N GLN A 7 14.77 -0.93 -9.52
CA GLN A 7 13.47 -0.69 -10.14
C GLN A 7 13.60 -0.14 -11.57
N LEU A 8 14.51 0.82 -11.80
CA LEU A 8 14.76 1.36 -13.13
C LEU A 8 15.33 0.31 -14.10
N ALA A 9 16.26 -0.53 -13.62
CA ALA A 9 16.83 -1.62 -14.41
C ALA A 9 15.77 -2.68 -14.76
N PHE A 10 14.90 -3.04 -13.82
CA PHE A 10 13.79 -3.95 -14.05
C PHE A 10 12.80 -3.39 -15.10
N ASN A 11 12.41 -2.12 -14.97
CA ASN A 11 11.51 -1.47 -15.94
C ASN A 11 12.13 -1.43 -17.35
N TYR A 12 13.43 -1.10 -17.44
CA TYR A 12 14.16 -1.14 -18.71
C TYR A 12 14.16 -2.55 -19.31
N PHE A 13 14.47 -3.58 -18.51
CA PHE A 13 14.43 -4.98 -18.94
C PHE A 13 13.05 -5.37 -19.48
N VAL A 14 11.98 -5.06 -18.75
CA VAL A 14 10.60 -5.37 -19.16
C VAL A 14 10.27 -4.71 -20.51
N VAL A 15 10.59 -3.44 -20.68
CA VAL A 15 10.33 -2.71 -21.94
C VAL A 15 11.17 -3.26 -23.08
N SER A 16 12.43 -3.66 -22.83
CA SER A 16 13.32 -4.18 -23.86
C SER A 16 12.88 -5.54 -24.43
N VAL A 17 12.25 -6.39 -23.60
CA VAL A 17 11.84 -7.76 -23.99
C VAL A 17 10.40 -7.80 -24.50
N TRP A 18 9.48 -7.07 -23.87
CA TRP A 18 8.03 -7.17 -24.15
C TRP A 18 7.38 -5.87 -24.62
N GLY A 19 8.15 -4.79 -24.76
CA GLY A 19 7.66 -3.47 -25.16
C GLY A 19 6.94 -2.73 -24.04
N TRP A 20 6.24 -1.64 -24.39
CA TRP A 20 5.64 -0.72 -23.42
C TRP A 20 4.35 -1.22 -22.76
N LYS A 21 3.63 -2.17 -23.38
CA LYS A 21 2.31 -2.61 -22.91
C LYS A 21 2.34 -3.19 -21.48
N PRO A 22 3.28 -4.08 -21.11
CA PRO A 22 3.34 -4.59 -19.73
C PRO A 22 3.69 -3.50 -18.71
N LEU A 23 4.57 -2.56 -19.05
CA LEU A 23 4.89 -1.46 -18.15
C LEU A 23 3.66 -0.58 -17.89
N ILE A 24 2.88 -0.25 -18.94
CA ILE A 24 1.61 0.47 -18.79
C ILE A 24 0.64 -0.34 -17.93
N TYR A 25 0.49 -1.65 -18.18
CA TYR A 25 -0.37 -2.52 -17.38
C TYR A 25 0.03 -2.52 -15.89
N LEU A 26 1.31 -2.63 -15.57
CA LEU A 26 1.80 -2.63 -14.18
C LEU A 26 1.54 -1.28 -13.50
N LEU A 27 1.81 -0.17 -14.19
CA LEU A 27 1.58 1.18 -13.66
C LEU A 27 0.08 1.45 -13.47
N SER A 28 -0.74 1.14 -14.47
CA SER A 28 -2.20 1.29 -14.39
C SER A 28 -2.81 0.37 -13.32
N GLY A 29 -2.34 -0.88 -13.21
CA GLY A 29 -2.77 -1.81 -12.17
C GLY A 29 -2.47 -1.29 -10.77
N THR A 30 -1.28 -0.71 -10.57
CA THR A 30 -0.90 -0.08 -9.29
C THR A 30 -1.79 1.11 -8.96
N LEU A 31 -2.08 1.98 -9.93
CA LEU A 31 -2.97 3.12 -9.75
C LEU A 31 -4.42 2.71 -9.47
N LEU A 32 -4.90 1.64 -10.11
CA LEU A 32 -6.25 1.12 -9.88
C LEU A 32 -6.36 0.41 -8.52
N ALA A 33 -5.32 -0.32 -8.11
CA ALA A 33 -5.28 -1.02 -6.83
C ALA A 33 -5.20 -0.06 -5.64
N MET A 34 -4.36 0.98 -5.73
CA MET A 34 -4.34 2.06 -4.75
C MET A 34 -5.60 2.92 -4.85
N GLY A 35 -6.13 3.12 -6.06
CA GLY A 35 -7.21 4.03 -6.35
C GLY A 35 -6.70 5.46 -6.61
N VAL A 36 -7.50 6.26 -7.31
CA VAL A 36 -7.18 7.67 -7.60
C VAL A 36 -7.42 8.61 -6.42
N HIS A 37 -7.99 8.09 -5.33
CA HIS A 37 -8.38 8.88 -4.18
C HIS A 37 -7.17 9.13 -3.26
N PRO A 38 -6.94 10.34 -2.75
CA PRO A 38 -5.77 10.65 -1.89
C PRO A 38 -5.61 9.74 -0.67
N VAL A 39 -6.72 9.19 -0.18
CA VAL A 39 -6.73 8.27 0.96
C VAL A 39 -6.05 6.93 0.66
N ALA A 40 -5.87 6.58 -0.61
CA ALA A 40 -4.99 5.50 -1.06
C ALA A 40 -3.56 5.57 -0.50
N GLY A 41 -3.10 6.76 -0.12
CA GLY A 41 -1.81 6.95 0.52
C GLY A 41 -1.69 6.26 1.88
N HIS A 42 -2.77 5.75 2.47
CA HIS A 42 -2.73 5.02 3.74
C HIS A 42 -1.77 3.82 3.72
N PHE A 43 -1.63 3.13 2.57
CA PHE A 43 -0.64 2.06 2.41
C PHE A 43 0.79 2.51 2.70
N ILE A 44 1.12 3.78 2.42
CA ILE A 44 2.45 4.33 2.72
C ILE A 44 2.56 4.54 4.24
N SER A 45 1.57 5.14 4.89
CA SER A 45 1.65 5.35 6.35
C SER A 45 1.65 4.03 7.13
N GLU A 46 1.00 3.00 6.62
CA GLU A 46 0.86 1.70 7.28
C GLU A 46 2.12 0.83 7.14
N HIS A 47 2.85 0.95 6.03
CA HIS A 47 4.01 0.09 5.72
C HIS A 47 5.35 0.81 5.66
N PHE A 48 5.38 2.15 5.77
CA PHE A 48 6.64 2.86 5.88
C PHE A 48 7.14 2.79 7.32
N VAL A 49 8.22 2.04 7.53
CA VAL A 49 8.83 1.84 8.85
C VAL A 49 9.50 3.13 9.34
N PHE A 50 8.84 3.85 10.25
CA PHE A 50 9.37 5.04 10.92
C PHE A 50 10.16 4.69 12.18
N ASP A 51 9.74 3.66 12.90
CA ASP A 51 10.40 3.08 14.06
C ASP A 51 10.78 1.62 13.77
N LYS A 52 12.03 1.26 14.01
CA LYS A 52 12.54 -0.10 13.76
C LYS A 52 11.92 -1.16 14.66
N GLN A 53 11.19 -0.77 15.71
CA GLN A 53 10.47 -1.70 16.58
C GLN A 53 9.15 -2.20 15.98
N PHE A 54 8.59 -1.46 15.01
CA PHE A 54 7.26 -1.74 14.44
C PHE A 54 7.31 -1.80 12.92
N GLU A 55 6.90 -2.93 12.37
CA GLU A 55 6.87 -3.16 10.92
C GLU A 55 5.63 -2.54 10.25
N THR A 56 4.56 -2.29 11.00
CA THR A 56 3.32 -1.69 10.51
C THR A 56 2.67 -0.75 11.53
N TYR A 57 1.76 0.13 11.08
CA TYR A 57 1.17 1.20 11.91
C TYR A 57 -0.33 1.35 11.66
N SER A 58 -1.09 1.63 12.72
CA SER A 58 -2.51 1.99 12.63
C SER A 58 -2.71 3.51 12.55
N TYR A 59 -3.74 3.94 11.81
CA TYR A 59 -4.21 5.31 11.73
C TYR A 59 -5.63 5.43 12.30
N TYR A 60 -5.75 6.10 13.45
CA TYR A 60 -7.02 6.26 14.18
C TYR A 60 -7.73 7.61 13.95
N GLY A 61 -7.25 8.41 13.00
CA GLY A 61 -7.81 9.75 12.73
C GLY A 61 -9.16 9.73 12.01
N ILE A 62 -9.73 10.92 11.76
CA ILE A 62 -11.06 11.10 11.17
C ILE A 62 -11.24 10.40 9.82
N LEU A 63 -10.17 10.29 9.01
CA LEU A 63 -10.23 9.63 7.72
C LEU A 63 -10.52 8.13 7.84
N ASN A 64 -10.24 7.52 9.00
CA ASN A 64 -10.53 6.10 9.22
C ASN A 64 -12.03 5.78 9.09
N MET A 65 -12.90 6.74 9.44
CA MET A 65 -14.36 6.58 9.31
C MET A 65 -14.82 6.47 7.85
N VAL A 66 -14.18 7.22 6.94
CA VAL A 66 -14.54 7.19 5.50
C VAL A 66 -13.83 6.07 4.74
N THR A 67 -12.87 5.40 5.38
CA THR A 67 -12.17 4.21 4.87
C THR A 67 -12.66 2.92 5.52
N PHE A 68 -13.86 2.93 6.10
CA PHE A 68 -14.48 1.73 6.68
C PHE A 68 -13.58 1.03 7.69
N ASN A 69 -12.91 1.79 8.56
CA ASN A 69 -12.05 1.26 9.62
C ASN A 69 -10.77 0.55 9.13
N VAL A 70 -10.33 0.72 7.88
CA VAL A 70 -9.08 0.10 7.38
C VAL A 70 -7.83 0.55 8.15
N GLY A 71 -7.87 1.73 8.76
CA GLY A 71 -6.76 2.29 9.54
C GLY A 71 -6.47 1.53 10.83
N TYR A 72 -7.31 0.59 11.26
CA TYR A 72 -6.97 -0.40 12.30
C TYR A 72 -6.04 -1.48 11.71
N HIS A 73 -4.89 -1.04 11.21
CA HIS A 73 -4.01 -1.84 10.36
C HIS A 73 -3.15 -2.83 11.15
N VAL A 74 -2.87 -2.61 12.43
CA VAL A 74 -2.25 -3.64 13.27
C VAL A 74 -3.30 -4.66 13.68
N GLU A 75 -4.47 -4.17 14.11
CA GLU A 75 -5.53 -5.00 14.67
C GLU A 75 -6.13 -5.96 13.65
N HIS A 76 -6.34 -5.54 12.39
CA HIS A 76 -6.84 -6.46 11.35
C HIS A 76 -5.80 -7.53 10.95
N HIS A 77 -4.50 -7.28 11.13
CA HIS A 77 -3.45 -8.27 10.88
C HIS A 77 -3.34 -9.28 12.02
N ASP A 78 -3.52 -8.83 13.27
CA ASP A 78 -3.54 -9.69 14.46
C ASP A 78 -4.84 -10.49 14.58
N PHE A 79 -5.97 -9.90 14.19
CA PHE A 79 -7.31 -10.47 14.28
C PHE A 79 -7.98 -10.59 12.89
N PRO A 80 -7.41 -11.39 11.96
CA PRO A 80 -7.88 -11.43 10.56
C PRO A 80 -9.29 -12.00 10.38
N TYR A 81 -9.85 -12.61 11.43
CA TYR A 81 -11.20 -13.18 11.44
C TYR A 81 -12.25 -12.28 12.09
N ILE A 82 -11.85 -11.12 12.64
CA ILE A 82 -12.79 -10.14 13.18
C ILE A 82 -13.07 -9.12 12.08
N PRO A 83 -14.34 -8.87 11.72
CA PRO A 83 -14.65 -7.87 10.70
C PRO A 83 -14.18 -6.50 11.17
N GLY A 84 -13.65 -5.66 10.26
CA GLY A 84 -13.13 -4.32 10.60
C GLY A 84 -14.16 -3.40 11.26
N SER A 85 -15.44 -3.63 10.98
CA SER A 85 -16.54 -2.98 11.69
C SER A 85 -16.69 -3.40 13.15
N ARG A 86 -15.85 -4.29 13.68
CA ARG A 86 -15.77 -4.78 15.08
C ARG A 86 -14.36 -4.73 15.66
N LEU A 87 -13.40 -4.11 14.97
CA LEU A 87 -12.03 -3.90 15.45
C LEU A 87 -11.92 -2.64 16.33
N TYR A 88 -12.97 -2.31 17.09
CA TYR A 88 -12.90 -1.23 18.06
C TYR A 88 -12.15 -1.72 19.30
N LEU A 89 -11.11 -0.96 19.69
CA LEU A 89 -10.41 -1.12 20.96
C LEU A 89 -11.37 -0.92 22.15
#